data_AF-A0A3G8X5T0-F1
#
_entry.id   AF-A0A3G8X5T0-F1
#
_cell.length_a   1.000
_cell.length_b   1.000
_cell.length_c   1.000
_cell.angle_alpha   90.00
_cell.angle_beta   90.00
_cell.angle_gamma   90.00
#
_symmetry.space_group_name_H-M   'P 1'
#
loop_
_entity.id
_entity.type
_entity.pdbx_description
1 polymer ?
#
loop_
_entity_poly.entity_id
_entity_poly.type
_entity_poly.pdbx_seq_one_letter_code
_entity_poly.pdbx_strand_id
1 'polypeptide(L)'
;MKTAEIKLTVELDEANNPDNILWESTDSGNADKVPAKAMFLSVWDHNYKNTLKIDLWTKDMPVDEMKRFFYETLQTMGDSFLKATNETLIVEDLRDYCAHFAEKMGIIEGQ
;
A
#
# COMPACT_ATOMS: atom_id res chain seq x y z
N MET A 1 24.14 13.37 -7.22
CA MET A 1 22.70 13.06 -7.12
C MET A 1 22.54 11.57 -7.40
N LYS A 2 21.74 10.87 -6.61
CA LYS A 2 21.40 9.47 -6.84
C LYS A 2 20.01 9.42 -7.45
N THR A 3 19.86 8.67 -8.53
CA THR A 3 18.57 8.39 -9.15
C THR A 3 18.21 6.96 -8.84
N ALA A 4 17.00 6.76 -8.31
CA ALA A 4 16.42 5.44 -8.10
C ALA A 4 15.15 5.37 -8.93
N GLU A 5 15.01 4.32 -9.72
CA GLU A 5 13.79 4.03 -10.45
C GLU A 5 13.01 2.95 -9.71
N ILE A 6 11.68 3.08 -9.78
CA ILE A 6 10.72 2.09 -9.32
C ILE A 6 9.90 1.73 -10.54
N LYS A 7 9.80 0.43 -10.82
CA LYS A 7 9.02 -0.09 -11.95
C LYS A 7 8.01 -1.10 -11.45
N LEU A 8 6.76 -0.83 -11.78
CA LEU A 8 5.61 -1.71 -11.57
C LEU A 8 5.16 -2.24 -12.93
N THR A 9 5.21 -3.54 -13.12
CA THR A 9 4.67 -4.21 -14.32
C THR A 9 3.40 -4.95 -13.92
N VAL A 10 2.28 -4.59 -14.53
CA VAL A 10 0.97 -5.21 -14.28
C VAL A 10 0.56 -5.95 -15.55
N GLU A 11 0.37 -7.25 -15.44
CA GLU A 11 -0.20 -8.09 -16.50
C GLU A 11 -1.69 -8.26 -16.22
N LEU A 12 -2.50 -8.09 -17.26
CA LEU A 12 -3.95 -8.18 -17.18
C LEU A 12 -4.44 -9.42 -17.89
N ASP A 13 -5.53 -10.00 -17.38
CA ASP A 13 -6.23 -11.09 -18.06
C ASP A 13 -7.19 -10.58 -19.15
N GLU A 14 -7.89 -11.49 -19.84
CA GLU A 14 -8.84 -11.18 -20.92
C GLU A 14 -9.99 -10.24 -20.51
N ALA A 15 -10.38 -10.25 -19.23
CA ALA A 15 -11.37 -9.35 -18.65
C ALA A 15 -10.77 -8.08 -18.01
N ASN A 16 -9.48 -7.80 -18.26
CA ASN A 16 -8.73 -6.65 -17.75
C ASN A 16 -8.54 -6.60 -16.22
N ASN A 17 -8.59 -7.73 -15.50
CA ASN A 17 -8.21 -7.74 -14.10
C ASN A 17 -6.71 -8.07 -13.95
N PRO A 18 -6.06 -7.59 -12.87
CA PRO A 18 -4.65 -7.91 -12.62
C PRO A 18 -4.44 -9.40 -12.39
N ASP A 19 -3.56 -10.01 -13.18
CA ASP A 19 -3.16 -11.41 -13.07
C ASP A 19 -1.79 -11.52 -12.37
N ASN A 20 -0.80 -10.74 -12.82
CA ASN A 20 0.50 -10.62 -12.17
C ASN A 20 0.89 -9.15 -11.92
N ILE A 21 1.56 -8.92 -10.78
CA ILE A 21 2.20 -7.65 -10.47
C ILE A 21 3.68 -7.94 -10.16
N LEU A 22 4.59 -7.24 -10.84
CA LEU A 22 6.03 -7.31 -10.60
C LEU A 22 6.55 -5.94 -10.16
N TRP A 23 7.29 -5.93 -9.07
CA TRP A 23 8.00 -4.77 -8.55
C TRP A 23 9.50 -4.90 -8.81
N GLU A 24 10.12 -3.82 -9.26
CA GLU A 24 11.57 -3.69 -9.47
C GLU A 24 12.03 -2.32 -8.95
N SER A 25 13.19 -2.25 -8.30
CA SER A 25 13.82 -0.97 -7.97
C SER A 25 15.30 -0.97 -8.30
N THR A 26 15.81 0.11 -8.89
CA THR A 26 17.26 0.24 -9.14
C THR A 26 18.05 0.54 -7.87
N ASP A 27 17.36 0.78 -6.76
CA ASP A 27 17.99 1.00 -5.45
C ASP A 27 17.80 -0.17 -4.48
N SER A 28 17.03 -1.20 -4.86
CA SER A 28 17.07 -2.45 -4.11
C SER A 28 18.40 -3.13 -4.37
N GLY A 29 19.09 -3.56 -3.31
CA GLY A 29 20.33 -4.34 -3.43
C GLY A 29 20.17 -5.68 -4.17
N ASN A 30 18.93 -6.07 -4.49
CA ASN A 30 18.59 -7.16 -5.39
C ASN A 30 18.15 -6.60 -6.74
N ALA A 31 18.74 -7.13 -7.82
CA ALA A 31 18.42 -6.78 -9.20
C ALA A 31 17.21 -7.56 -9.76
N ASP A 32 16.62 -8.46 -8.97
CA ASP A 32 15.55 -9.35 -9.42
C ASP A 32 14.17 -8.72 -9.27
N LYS A 33 13.28 -9.08 -10.19
CA LYS A 33 11.85 -8.73 -10.11
C LYS A 33 11.20 -9.48 -8.97
N VAL A 34 10.48 -8.76 -8.12
CA VAL A 34 9.75 -9.35 -6.99
C VAL A 34 8.26 -9.47 -7.35
N PRO A 35 7.70 -10.69 -7.38
CA PRO A 35 6.26 -10.86 -7.50
C PRO A 35 5.53 -10.25 -6.31
N ALA A 36 4.49 -9.48 -6.61
CA ALA A 36 3.61 -8.86 -5.62
C ALA A 36 2.16 -9.28 -5.88
N LYS A 37 1.37 -9.34 -4.80
CA LYS A 37 -0.05 -9.70 -4.88
C LYS A 37 -0.99 -8.49 -4.84
N ALA A 38 -0.52 -7.35 -4.37
CA ALA A 38 -1.25 -6.09 -4.37
C ALA A 38 -0.30 -4.89 -4.42
N MET A 39 -0.83 -3.74 -4.83
CA MET A 39 -0.15 -2.45 -4.75
C MET A 39 -1.17 -1.32 -4.63
N PHE A 40 -0.87 -0.32 -3.82
CA PHE A 40 -1.55 0.98 -3.84
C PHE A 40 -0.54 2.04 -4.30
N LEU A 41 -0.90 2.79 -5.34
CA LEU A 41 -0.11 3.91 -5.84
C LEU A 41 -0.96 5.17 -5.76
N SER A 42 -0.50 6.14 -4.99
CA SER A 42 -1.11 7.47 -4.88
C SER A 42 -0.12 8.53 -5.34
N VAL A 43 -0.53 9.36 -6.30
CA VAL A 43 0.27 10.46 -6.86
C VAL A 43 -0.50 11.77 -6.69
N TRP A 44 0.11 12.76 -6.05
CA TRP A 44 -0.48 14.08 -5.91
C TRP A 44 -0.26 14.91 -7.19
N ASP A 45 -1.35 15.31 -7.83
CA ASP A 45 -1.31 16.25 -8.95
C ASP A 45 -1.52 17.68 -8.42
N HIS A 46 -0.44 18.47 -8.42
CA HIS A 46 -0.47 19.84 -7.92
C HIS A 46 -1.26 20.80 -8.82
N ASN A 47 -1.44 20.48 -10.11
CA ASN A 47 -2.17 21.33 -11.05
C ASN A 47 -3.68 21.24 -10.78
N TYR A 48 -4.17 20.02 -10.59
CA TYR A 48 -5.59 19.76 -10.32
C TYR A 48 -5.92 19.67 -8.83
N LYS A 49 -4.91 19.69 -7.95
CA LYS A 49 -5.03 19.58 -6.49
C LYS A 49 -5.84 18.35 -6.07
N ASN A 50 -5.52 17.21 -6.67
CA ASN A 50 -6.16 15.93 -6.37
C ASN A 50 -5.13 14.80 -6.32
N THR A 51 -5.56 13.65 -5.81
CA THR A 51 -4.76 12.42 -5.78
C THR A 51 -5.20 11.51 -6.91
N LEU A 52 -4.28 11.21 -7.83
CA LEU A 52 -4.42 10.13 -8.80
C LEU A 52 -4.12 8.81 -8.07
N LYS A 53 -4.94 7.78 -8.31
CA LYS A 53 -4.81 6.50 -7.61
C LYS A 53 -4.92 5.31 -8.54
N ILE A 54 -4.10 4.30 -8.25
CA ILE A 54 -4.18 2.96 -8.82
C ILE A 54 -4.05 1.97 -7.67
N ASP A 55 -5.15 1.30 -7.35
CA ASP A 55 -5.23 0.34 -6.24
C ASP A 55 -5.58 -1.03 -6.84
N LEU A 56 -4.62 -1.96 -6.85
CA LEU A 56 -4.74 -3.26 -7.51
C LEU A 56 -4.46 -4.42 -6.56
N TRP A 57 -5.09 -5.54 -6.87
CA TRP A 57 -4.89 -6.85 -6.26
C TRP A 57 -4.94 -7.89 -7.38
N THR A 58 -4.08 -8.89 -7.28
CA THR A 58 -4.16 -10.10 -8.08
C THR A 58 -5.36 -10.94 -7.67
N LYS A 59 -5.96 -11.66 -8.61
CA LYS A 59 -7.19 -12.43 -8.39
C LYS A 59 -7.08 -13.49 -7.30
N ASP A 60 -5.89 -14.05 -7.11
CA ASP A 60 -5.62 -15.15 -6.21
C ASP A 60 -5.10 -14.70 -4.84
N MET A 61 -5.03 -13.39 -4.58
CA MET A 61 -4.67 -12.89 -3.25
C MET A 61 -5.75 -13.29 -2.23
N PRO A 62 -5.40 -14.00 -1.15
CA PRO A 62 -6.36 -14.36 -0.11
C PRO A 62 -6.97 -13.14 0.59
N VAL A 63 -8.24 -13.23 0.99
CA VAL A 63 -8.97 -12.11 1.62
C VAL A 63 -8.34 -11.70 2.96
N ASP A 64 -7.83 -12.65 3.73
CA ASP A 64 -7.08 -12.42 4.96
C ASP A 64 -5.79 -11.62 4.72
N GLU A 65 -5.06 -11.93 3.64
CA GLU A 65 -3.90 -11.11 3.24
C GLU A 65 -4.33 -9.70 2.80
N MET A 66 -5.44 -9.56 2.07
CA MET A 66 -5.96 -8.24 1.68
C MET A 66 -6.27 -7.37 2.91
N LYS A 67 -6.92 -7.96 3.92
CA LYS A 67 -7.22 -7.28 5.20
C LYS A 67 -5.95 -6.81 5.88
N ARG A 68 -4.95 -7.68 5.98
CA ARG A 68 -3.65 -7.37 6.60
C ARG A 68 -2.92 -6.27 5.82
N PHE A 69 -2.82 -6.39 4.50
CA PHE A 69 -2.20 -5.37 3.65
C PHE A 69 -2.85 -3.99 3.81
N PHE A 70 -4.19 -3.95 3.84
CA PHE A 70 -4.92 -2.70 4.03
C PHE A 70 -4.67 -2.07 5.40
N TYR A 71 -4.70 -2.87 6.47
CA TYR A 71 -4.41 -2.43 7.83
C TYR A 71 -2.98 -1.89 7.98
N GLU A 72 -1.98 -2.63 7.50
CA GLU A 72 -0.57 -2.21 7.56
C GLU A 72 -0.34 -0.93 6.76
N THR A 73 -1.02 -0.78 5.62
CA THR A 73 -0.96 0.45 4.82
C THR A 73 -1.53 1.65 5.58
N LEU A 74 -2.70 1.51 6.23
CA LEU A 74 -3.29 2.61 7.01
C LEU A 74 -2.38 3.06 8.16
N GLN A 75 -1.79 2.11 8.89
CA GLN A 75 -0.87 2.44 9.99
C GLN A 75 0.36 3.21 9.49
N THR A 76 1.01 2.68 8.45
CA THR A 76 2.23 3.29 7.91
C THR A 76 1.97 4.63 7.21
N MET A 77 0.77 4.86 6.68
CA MET A 77 0.32 6.18 6.23
C MET A 77 0.25 7.18 7.39
N GLY A 78 -0.28 6.77 8.54
CA GLY A 78 -0.30 7.59 9.76
C GLY A 78 1.10 7.98 10.22
N ASP A 79 2.03 7.02 10.24
CA ASP A 79 3.43 7.28 10.60
C ASP A 79 4.12 8.23 9.63
N SER A 80 3.87 8.07 8.32
CA SER A 80 4.40 8.95 7.29
C SER A 80 3.87 10.37 7.44
N PHE A 81 2.59 10.53 7.73
CA PHE A 81 1.95 11.82 7.96
C PHE A 81 2.47 12.50 9.24
N LEU A 82 2.60 11.74 10.34
CA LEU A 82 3.17 12.22 11.59
C LEU A 82 4.59 12.76 11.38
N LYS A 83 5.45 11.97 10.71
CA LYS A 83 6.83 12.36 10.43
C LYS A 83 6.94 13.65 9.60
N ALA A 84 5.99 13.87 8.69
CA ALA A 84 6.01 15.03 7.81
C ALA A 84 5.44 16.31 8.45
N THR A 85 4.51 16.18 9.39
CA THR A 85 3.69 17.31 9.87
C THR A 85 3.76 17.55 11.38
N ASN A 86 4.19 16.55 12.16
CA ASN A 86 4.09 16.50 13.63
C ASN A 86 2.66 16.59 14.20
N GLU A 87 1.63 16.36 13.37
CA GLU A 87 0.22 16.36 13.80
C GLU A 87 -0.10 15.12 14.64
N THR A 88 0.16 15.19 15.94
CA THR A 88 0.14 14.01 16.83
C THR A 88 -1.28 13.57 17.16
N LEU A 89 -2.17 14.50 17.52
CA LEU A 89 -3.53 14.17 17.99
C LEU A 89 -4.33 13.39 16.94
N ILE A 90 -4.32 13.86 15.68
CA ILE A 90 -5.06 13.19 14.60
C ILE A 90 -4.47 11.83 14.23
N VAL A 91 -3.15 11.65 14.42
CA VAL A 91 -2.50 10.36 14.17
C VAL A 91 -2.81 9.37 15.30
N GLU A 92 -2.95 9.84 16.53
CA GLU A 92 -3.45 9.01 17.66
C GLU A 92 -4.88 8.52 17.37
N ASP A 93 -5.79 9.41 16.96
CA ASP A 93 -7.15 9.02 16.55
C ASP A 93 -7.15 7.99 15.41
N LEU A 94 -6.28 8.17 14.40
CA LEU A 94 -6.13 7.22 13.29
C LEU A 94 -5.62 5.85 13.78
N ARG A 95 -4.70 5.82 14.73
CA ARG A 95 -4.16 4.57 15.30
C ARG A 95 -5.21 3.82 16.11
N ASP A 96 -6.01 4.54 16.90
CA ASP A 96 -7.15 3.96 17.62
C ASP A 96 -8.16 3.35 16.65
N TYR A 97 -8.46 4.03 15.54
CA TYR A 97 -9.28 3.46 14.48
C TYR A 97 -8.64 2.22 13.84
N CYS A 98 -7.33 2.23 13.56
CA CYS A 98 -6.64 1.06 13.01
C CYS A 98 -6.71 -0.14 13.97
N ALA A 99 -6.56 0.07 15.28
CA ALA A 99 -6.70 -0.97 16.29
C ALA A 99 -8.12 -1.57 16.28
N HIS A 100 -9.15 -0.70 16.23
CA HIS A 100 -10.54 -1.15 16.11
C HIS A 100 -10.79 -1.91 14.80
N PHE A 101 -10.26 -1.43 13.68
CA PHE A 101 -10.36 -2.11 12.38
C PHE A 101 -9.74 -3.51 12.46
N ALA A 102 -8.56 -3.65 13.05
CA ALA A 102 -7.88 -4.92 13.17
C ALA A 102 -8.65 -5.94 14.02
N GLU A 103 -9.23 -5.49 15.13
CA GLU A 103 -10.11 -6.32 15.97
C GLU A 103 -11.34 -6.80 15.16
N LYS A 104 -12.06 -5.88 14.52
CA LYS A 104 -13.28 -6.20 13.75
C LYS A 104 -13.03 -7.10 12.54
N MET A 105 -11.86 -6.96 11.94
CA MET A 105 -11.48 -7.73 10.75
C MET A 105 -10.82 -9.07 11.09
N GLY A 106 -10.56 -9.33 12.38
CA GLY A 106 -9.91 -10.55 12.87
C GLY A 106 -8.43 -10.63 12.49
N ILE A 107 -7.75 -9.49 12.36
CA ILE A 107 -6.32 -9.41 11.96
C ILE A 107 -5.40 -9.64 13.15
N ILE A 108 -5.85 -9.25 14.34
CA ILE A 108 -5.20 -9.52 15.61
C ILE A 108 -6.03 -10.61 16.28
N GLU A 109 -5.53 -11.84 16.33
CA GLU A 109 -6.07 -12.84 17.24
C GLU A 109 -5.76 -12.40 18.67
N GLY A 110 -6.76 -12.45 19.55
CA GLY A 110 -6.64 -12.00 20.93
C GLY A 110 -5.41 -12.58 21.61
N GLN A 111 -4.75 -11.75 22.43
CA GLN A 111 -3.82 -12.20 23.45
C GLN A 111 -4.50 -13.17 24.43
#